data_AF-G3MJD6-F1
#
_entry.id   AF-G3MJD6-F1
#
_cell.length_a   1.000
_cell.length_b   1.000
_cell.length_c   1.000
_cell.angle_alpha   90.00
_cell.angle_beta   90.00
_cell.angle_gamma   90.00
#
_symmetry.space_group_name_H-M   'P 1'
#
loop_
_entity.id
_entity.type
_entity.pdbx_description
1 polymer ?
#
loop_
_entity_poly.entity_id
_entity_poly.type
_entity_poly.pdbx_seq_one_letter_code
_entity_poly.pdbx_strand_id
1 'polypeptide(L)'
;REKTGLVQGNLVQEAEDKKDDRENNVGAKVPPGEKTKSGIVIKKPLAYQNAPEQPVPKETLILSHGALGTRNVDCDLNTLVISTPFSVLDRIQPFTLTISTNCLLLIDFHCHLTESEVVGYLGGTWDIAAHNLSILQAFPCRGRLGDKEAAPAIEEEIRESLEQRHLTVVGWYHSHPKAPPQPSLRDCNCQLDYQITMKGESDSSYTPCVGLICSPYVKDESCVDAKYLAYWVMPPPDHRPNEYGRPMQMMYNVAQDSFLTQDLLMEMRLLSEYYRGSP
;
A
#
# COMPACT_ATOMS: atom_id res chain seq x y z
N ARG A 1 54.12 -24.63 -71.41
CA ARG A 1 54.93 -24.79 -70.18
C ARG A 1 54.06 -25.64 -69.25
N GLU A 2 54.33 -26.93 -69.10
CA GLU A 2 55.31 -27.50 -68.15
C GLU A 2 55.00 -27.11 -66.69
N LYS A 3 55.01 -28.01 -65.69
CA LYS A 3 55.19 -29.49 -65.62
C LYS A 3 54.75 -29.96 -64.20
N THR A 4 54.81 -31.27 -63.94
CA THR A 4 55.00 -31.98 -62.63
C THR A 4 55.47 -31.14 -61.43
N GLY A 5 55.20 -31.41 -60.15
CA GLY A 5 54.70 -32.61 -59.44
C GLY A 5 55.40 -32.76 -58.06
N LEU A 6 54.82 -33.53 -57.13
CA LEU A 6 55.41 -34.18 -55.93
C LEU A 6 56.37 -33.43 -54.92
N VAL A 7 55.92 -33.40 -53.64
CA VAL A 7 56.58 -34.02 -52.43
C VAL A 7 57.72 -33.32 -51.60
N GLN A 8 57.47 -33.27 -50.28
CA GLN A 8 58.31 -33.32 -49.04
C GLN A 8 59.50 -32.38 -48.72
N GLY A 9 59.55 -32.06 -47.41
CA GLY A 9 60.71 -31.66 -46.59
C GLY A 9 60.19 -31.24 -45.19
N ASN A 10 60.11 -32.08 -44.14
CA ASN A 10 61.13 -32.71 -43.28
C ASN A 10 62.08 -31.76 -42.56
N LEU A 11 61.97 -31.70 -41.21
CA LEU A 11 63.01 -31.65 -40.14
C LEU A 11 62.30 -31.24 -38.82
N VAL A 12 62.56 -31.68 -37.57
CA VAL A 12 63.14 -32.86 -36.88
C VAL A 12 63.64 -32.34 -35.52
N GLN A 13 63.10 -32.87 -34.41
CA GLN A 13 63.65 -32.96 -33.01
C GLN A 13 64.10 -31.65 -32.30
N GLU A 14 64.21 -31.49 -30.96
CA GLU A 14 64.26 -32.35 -29.74
C GLU A 14 63.65 -31.54 -28.55
N ALA A 15 62.98 -32.10 -27.52
CA ALA A 15 63.48 -32.59 -26.20
C ALA A 15 64.27 -31.54 -25.35
N GLU A 16 64.22 -31.45 -24.00
CA GLU A 16 63.54 -32.25 -22.95
C GLU A 16 62.58 -31.42 -22.03
N ASP A 17 62.85 -31.29 -20.71
CA ASP A 17 61.81 -31.46 -19.65
C ASP A 17 62.22 -30.94 -18.22
N LYS A 18 61.24 -30.87 -17.30
CA LYS A 18 61.29 -30.60 -15.81
C LYS A 18 61.56 -29.14 -15.37
N LYS A 19 61.05 -28.65 -14.22
CA LYS A 19 60.48 -29.31 -13.01
C LYS A 19 59.50 -28.40 -12.23
N ASP A 20 58.76 -28.99 -11.28
CA ASP A 20 57.84 -28.34 -10.32
C ASP A 20 58.43 -27.18 -9.49
N ASP A 21 57.57 -26.28 -9.03
CA ASP A 21 57.35 -26.13 -7.57
C ASP A 21 55.92 -25.64 -7.24
N ARG A 22 55.40 -26.05 -6.08
CA ARG A 22 54.03 -25.77 -5.61
C ARG A 22 54.04 -24.79 -4.44
N GLU A 23 53.11 -23.85 -4.38
CA GLU A 23 52.58 -23.34 -3.11
C GLU A 23 51.05 -23.16 -3.14
N ASN A 24 50.46 -23.09 -1.95
CA ASN A 24 49.07 -23.43 -1.69
C ASN A 24 48.09 -22.27 -1.91
N ASN A 25 46.84 -22.60 -2.24
CA ASN A 25 45.73 -21.98 -1.50
C ASN A 25 44.54 -22.95 -1.32
N VAL A 26 43.93 -22.90 -0.14
CA VAL A 26 42.83 -23.77 0.30
C VAL A 26 41.55 -22.95 0.34
N GLY A 27 40.49 -23.40 -0.33
CA GLY A 27 39.18 -22.72 -0.35
C GLY A 27 38.05 -23.71 -0.60
N ALA A 28 37.09 -23.77 0.33
CA ALA A 28 36.13 -24.87 0.42
C ALA A 28 34.97 -24.83 -0.61
N LYS A 29 34.43 -26.01 -0.92
CA LYS A 29 33.09 -26.16 -1.52
C LYS A 29 32.01 -25.63 -0.57
N VAL A 30 30.98 -24.98 -1.13
CA VAL A 30 29.74 -24.63 -0.42
C VAL A 30 28.56 -25.34 -1.10
N PRO A 31 27.65 -25.99 -0.35
CA PRO A 31 26.47 -26.69 -0.90
C PRO A 31 25.32 -25.72 -1.25
N PRO A 32 24.28 -26.16 -2.01
CA PRO A 32 23.21 -25.28 -2.44
C PRO A 32 22.31 -24.84 -1.26
N GLY A 33 22.11 -23.52 -1.14
CA GLY A 33 21.25 -22.91 -0.12
C GLY A 33 19.89 -22.52 -0.66
N GLU A 34 18.87 -23.29 -0.32
CA GLU A 34 17.46 -22.97 -0.49
C GLU A 34 17.05 -21.81 0.45
N LYS A 35 16.69 -20.63 -0.11
CA LYS A 35 15.93 -19.58 0.59
C LYS A 35 15.02 -18.81 -0.38
N THR A 36 13.72 -19.01 -0.24
CA THR A 36 12.66 -18.15 -0.78
C THR A 36 12.86 -16.71 -0.29
N LYS A 37 12.83 -15.73 -1.21
CA LYS A 37 12.75 -14.30 -0.89
C LYS A 37 11.32 -13.80 -1.06
N SER A 38 10.47 -14.11 -0.10
CA SER A 38 9.19 -13.41 0.10
C SER A 38 9.42 -12.21 1.02
N GLY A 39 8.95 -11.02 0.62
CA GLY A 39 9.05 -9.83 1.45
C GLY A 39 9.22 -8.54 0.64
N ILE A 40 8.12 -8.00 0.14
CA ILE A 40 8.06 -6.60 -0.29
C ILE A 40 8.03 -5.76 0.99
N VAL A 41 9.22 -5.44 1.51
CA VAL A 41 9.36 -4.56 2.68
C VAL A 41 9.13 -3.12 2.20
N ILE A 42 8.05 -2.51 2.69
CA ILE A 42 7.69 -1.15 2.33
C ILE A 42 8.60 -0.18 3.08
N LYS A 43 9.52 0.46 2.36
CA LYS A 43 10.55 1.34 2.94
C LYS A 43 10.08 2.79 3.19
N LYS A 44 8.78 3.05 3.13
CA LYS A 44 8.19 4.38 3.32
C LYS A 44 6.89 4.29 4.12
N PRO A 45 6.62 5.27 5.01
CA PRO A 45 5.36 5.36 5.75
C PRO A 45 4.16 5.48 4.79
N LEU A 46 3.12 4.65 4.95
CA LEU A 46 1.91 4.69 4.11
C LEU A 46 0.66 5.24 4.79
N ALA A 47 0.76 5.81 5.99
CA ALA A 47 -0.39 6.50 6.60
C ALA A 47 0.06 7.60 7.58
N TYR A 48 0.91 7.22 8.52
CA TYR A 48 1.05 7.95 9.77
C TYR A 48 1.83 9.27 9.67
N GLN A 49 2.82 9.36 8.76
CA GLN A 49 3.70 10.53 8.63
C GLN A 49 3.19 11.65 7.70
N ASN A 50 2.11 11.42 6.94
CA ASN A 50 1.60 12.35 5.91
C ASN A 50 0.34 13.14 6.33
N ALA A 51 -0.26 12.76 7.46
CA ALA A 51 -1.50 13.35 7.96
C ALA A 51 -1.28 14.72 8.65
N PRO A 52 -2.23 15.66 8.57
CA PRO A 52 -2.04 17.05 8.99
C PRO A 52 -2.25 17.30 10.49
N GLU A 53 -1.60 18.35 11.02
CA GLU A 53 -2.06 19.04 12.23
C GLU A 53 -3.39 19.74 11.95
N GLN A 54 -4.36 19.64 12.88
CA GLN A 54 -5.73 20.16 12.70
C GLN A 54 -5.79 21.71 12.65
N PRO A 55 -6.33 22.31 11.57
CA PRO A 55 -6.78 23.70 11.57
C PRO A 55 -8.28 23.80 11.89
N VAL A 56 -8.68 24.96 12.41
CA VAL A 56 -10.07 25.35 12.73
C VAL A 56 -11.03 25.08 11.55
N PRO A 57 -12.27 24.58 11.77
CA PRO A 57 -13.20 24.25 10.69
C PRO A 57 -13.60 25.48 9.87
N LYS A 58 -12.98 25.62 8.70
CA LYS A 58 -13.63 26.25 7.54
C LYS A 58 -14.73 25.33 7.04
N GLU A 59 -15.77 25.88 6.40
CA GLU A 59 -16.77 25.07 5.71
C GLU A 59 -16.09 24.10 4.74
N THR A 60 -16.37 22.81 4.90
CA THR A 60 -15.70 21.75 4.13
C THR A 60 -16.13 21.82 2.67
N LEU A 61 -15.29 22.45 1.83
CA LEU A 61 -15.54 22.56 0.40
C LEU A 61 -15.45 21.17 -0.24
N ILE A 62 -16.49 20.77 -0.95
CA ILE A 62 -16.58 19.50 -1.68
C ILE A 62 -16.76 19.80 -3.17
N LEU A 63 -15.80 19.38 -4.00
CA LEU A 63 -15.78 19.63 -5.44
C LEU A 63 -15.84 18.33 -6.25
N SER A 64 -16.43 18.39 -7.45
CA SER A 64 -16.21 17.33 -8.44
C SER A 64 -14.80 17.48 -9.03
N HIS A 65 -14.14 16.37 -9.41
CA HIS A 65 -12.78 16.43 -9.99
C HIS A 65 -12.70 17.36 -11.22
N GLY A 66 -13.76 17.40 -12.04
CA GLY A 66 -13.82 18.28 -13.21
C GLY A 66 -13.80 19.78 -12.90
N ALA A 67 -14.10 20.19 -11.66
CA ALA A 67 -14.03 21.59 -11.22
C ALA A 67 -12.64 22.02 -10.74
N LEU A 68 -11.70 21.08 -10.52
CA LEU A 68 -10.35 21.37 -10.02
C LEU A 68 -9.42 21.96 -11.09
N GLY A 69 -9.54 21.49 -12.33
CA GLY A 69 -8.63 21.84 -13.41
C GLY A 69 -7.18 21.42 -13.16
N THR A 70 -6.24 22.30 -13.52
CA THR A 70 -4.79 22.11 -13.35
C THR A 70 -4.36 22.37 -11.90
N ARG A 71 -3.34 21.66 -11.42
CA ARG A 71 -2.72 21.87 -10.10
C ARG A 71 -2.35 23.35 -9.88
N ASN A 72 -2.86 23.92 -8.79
CA ASN A 72 -2.52 25.25 -8.29
C ASN A 72 -1.89 25.12 -6.89
N VAL A 73 -0.84 25.91 -6.63
CA VAL A 73 -0.14 25.98 -5.33
C VAL A 73 -1.04 26.60 -4.26
N ASP A 74 -1.94 27.51 -4.64
CA ASP A 74 -2.88 28.18 -3.71
C ASP A 74 -4.11 27.33 -3.37
N CYS A 75 -4.23 26.11 -3.91
CA CYS A 75 -5.38 25.24 -3.66
C CYS A 75 -5.30 24.60 -2.27
N ASP A 76 -6.35 24.76 -1.45
CA ASP A 76 -6.42 24.15 -0.12
C ASP A 76 -6.46 22.63 -0.26
N LEU A 77 -5.38 21.95 0.17
CA LEU A 77 -5.23 20.50 0.05
C LEU A 77 -6.26 19.72 0.89
N ASN A 78 -6.95 20.37 1.82
CA ASN A 78 -8.03 19.77 2.60
C ASN A 78 -9.40 19.86 1.89
N THR A 79 -9.47 20.43 0.68
CA THR A 79 -10.66 20.39 -0.18
C THR A 79 -11.03 18.94 -0.50
N LEU A 80 -12.28 18.54 -0.23
CA LEU A 80 -12.76 17.19 -0.53
C LEU A 80 -13.14 17.07 -2.01
N VAL A 81 -12.86 15.90 -2.59
CA VAL A 81 -13.11 15.61 -4.00
C VAL A 81 -14.08 14.43 -4.11
N ILE A 82 -15.17 14.65 -4.83
CA ILE A 82 -16.20 13.62 -5.06
C ILE A 82 -15.58 12.47 -5.86
N SER A 83 -15.52 11.30 -5.22
CA SER A 83 -15.06 10.06 -5.84
C SER A 83 -16.04 9.60 -6.90
N THR A 84 -15.54 9.36 -8.10
CA THR A 84 -16.36 9.01 -9.27
C THR A 84 -16.42 7.48 -9.43
N PRO A 85 -17.59 6.83 -9.53
CA PRO A 85 -17.64 5.40 -9.88
C PRO A 85 -17.02 5.14 -11.27
N PHE A 86 -16.29 4.04 -11.43
CA PHE A 86 -15.63 3.71 -12.70
C PHE A 86 -16.60 3.66 -13.90
N SER A 87 -17.84 3.19 -13.67
CA SER A 87 -18.90 3.11 -14.67
C SER A 87 -19.32 4.47 -15.24
N VAL A 88 -19.16 5.57 -14.49
CA VAL A 88 -19.47 6.94 -14.97
C VAL A 88 -18.46 7.42 -16.03
N LEU A 89 -17.30 6.76 -16.13
CA LEU A 89 -16.27 7.03 -17.15
C LEU A 89 -16.14 5.89 -18.17
N ASP A 90 -17.17 5.04 -18.31
CA ASP A 90 -17.17 3.83 -19.15
C ASP A 90 -15.97 2.90 -18.91
N ARG A 91 -15.55 2.79 -17.63
CA ARG A 91 -14.42 1.97 -17.18
C ARG A 91 -14.86 0.92 -16.18
N ILE A 92 -14.04 -0.11 -16.06
CA ILE A 92 -14.09 -1.09 -14.98
C ILE A 92 -13.11 -0.69 -13.87
N GLN A 93 -13.39 -1.08 -12.63
CA GLN A 93 -12.43 -0.97 -11.54
C GLN A 93 -11.22 -1.90 -11.80
N PRO A 94 -10.01 -1.55 -11.37
CA PRO A 94 -8.80 -2.28 -11.74
C PRO A 94 -8.83 -3.74 -11.25
N PHE A 95 -9.32 -3.99 -10.04
CA PHE A 95 -9.35 -5.32 -9.41
C PHE A 95 -10.63 -5.51 -8.58
N THR A 96 -11.00 -6.78 -8.34
CA THR A 96 -12.06 -7.11 -7.38
C THR A 96 -11.56 -6.77 -5.97
N LEU A 97 -12.41 -6.16 -5.15
CA LEU A 97 -12.09 -5.83 -3.77
C LEU A 97 -13.05 -6.60 -2.84
N THR A 98 -12.49 -7.29 -1.85
CA THR A 98 -13.24 -8.01 -0.83
C THR A 98 -12.72 -7.58 0.54
N ILE A 99 -13.61 -7.25 1.49
CA ILE A 99 -13.25 -6.79 2.84
C ILE A 99 -13.94 -7.66 3.89
N SER A 100 -13.18 -8.17 4.85
CA SER A 100 -13.69 -8.93 6.01
C SER A 100 -14.56 -8.05 6.93
N THR A 101 -15.64 -8.63 7.47
CA THR A 101 -16.44 -7.99 8.52
C THR A 101 -15.66 -7.72 9.80
N ASN A 102 -14.75 -8.60 10.21
CA ASN A 102 -13.85 -8.38 11.35
C ASN A 102 -12.92 -7.17 11.11
N CYS A 103 -12.44 -6.98 9.88
CA CYS A 103 -11.66 -5.80 9.51
C CYS A 103 -12.50 -4.51 9.61
N LEU A 104 -13.71 -4.49 9.02
CA LEU A 104 -14.61 -3.33 9.08
C LEU A 104 -15.00 -2.98 10.51
N LEU A 105 -15.28 -3.98 11.36
CA LEU A 105 -15.63 -3.79 12.77
C LEU A 105 -14.48 -3.16 13.59
N LEU A 106 -13.23 -3.55 13.35
CA LEU A 106 -12.09 -2.93 14.04
C LEU A 106 -11.89 -1.47 13.61
N ILE A 107 -12.11 -1.17 12.33
CA ILE A 107 -12.06 0.19 11.79
C ILE A 107 -13.19 1.03 12.40
N ASP A 108 -14.43 0.51 12.39
CA ASP A 108 -15.59 1.17 12.99
C ASP A 108 -15.31 1.54 14.45
N PHE A 109 -14.88 0.54 15.23
CA PHE A 109 -14.56 0.70 16.65
C PHE A 109 -13.45 1.74 16.85
N HIS A 110 -12.36 1.69 16.08
CA HIS A 110 -11.27 2.67 16.16
C HIS A 110 -11.76 4.10 15.89
N CYS A 111 -12.57 4.29 14.85
CA CYS A 111 -13.10 5.59 14.45
C CYS A 111 -14.10 6.17 15.46
N HIS A 112 -14.74 5.33 16.29
CA HIS A 112 -15.66 5.76 17.34
C HIS A 112 -15.01 6.08 18.69
N LEU A 113 -13.72 5.80 18.89
CA LEU A 113 -13.03 6.03 20.18
C LEU A 113 -12.57 7.48 20.41
N THR A 114 -12.70 8.36 19.43
CA THR A 114 -12.34 9.79 19.56
C THR A 114 -13.05 10.65 18.51
N GLU A 115 -13.24 11.94 18.79
CA GLU A 115 -13.68 12.91 17.78
C GLU A 115 -12.57 13.36 16.82
N SER A 116 -11.32 12.97 17.06
CA SER A 116 -10.19 13.27 16.17
C SER A 116 -10.08 12.29 15.00
N GLU A 117 -9.41 12.72 13.92
CA GLU A 117 -9.01 11.82 12.85
C GLU A 117 -8.04 10.74 13.38
N VAL A 118 -8.32 9.49 13.04
CA VAL A 118 -7.46 8.33 13.32
C VAL A 118 -7.02 7.68 12.02
N VAL A 119 -5.88 6.99 12.04
CA VAL A 119 -5.31 6.31 10.85
C VAL A 119 -4.90 4.88 11.17
N GLY A 120 -4.80 4.04 10.14
CA GLY A 120 -4.23 2.71 10.26
C GLY A 120 -3.92 2.07 8.91
N TYR A 121 -3.25 0.92 8.97
CA TYR A 121 -2.89 0.13 7.80
C TYR A 121 -3.93 -0.97 7.54
N LEU A 122 -4.06 -1.41 6.29
CA LEU A 122 -4.92 -2.53 5.90
C LEU A 122 -4.04 -3.71 5.47
N GLY A 123 -4.15 -4.82 6.18
CA GLY A 123 -3.46 -6.07 5.90
C GLY A 123 -4.35 -7.07 5.18
N GLY A 124 -3.77 -7.78 4.22
CA GLY A 124 -4.54 -8.66 3.35
C GLY A 124 -3.69 -9.50 2.42
N THR A 125 -4.34 -10.06 1.40
CA THR A 125 -3.72 -10.87 0.36
C THR A 125 -4.14 -10.41 -1.04
N TRP A 126 -3.24 -10.58 -2.00
CA TRP A 126 -3.48 -10.27 -3.41
C TRP A 126 -3.43 -11.57 -4.23
N ASP A 127 -4.57 -11.96 -4.80
CA ASP A 127 -4.65 -13.06 -5.75
C ASP A 127 -4.50 -12.52 -7.18
N ILE A 128 -3.31 -12.69 -7.75
CA ILE A 128 -2.96 -12.29 -9.12
C ILE A 128 -3.83 -13.04 -10.15
N ALA A 129 -4.17 -14.30 -9.90
CA ALA A 129 -4.89 -15.14 -10.86
C ALA A 129 -6.39 -14.84 -10.88
N ALA A 130 -7.00 -14.60 -9.72
CA ALA A 130 -8.38 -14.15 -9.59
C ALA A 130 -8.56 -12.62 -9.79
N HIS A 131 -7.45 -11.87 -9.83
CA HIS A 131 -7.42 -10.41 -9.81
C HIS A 131 -8.24 -9.81 -8.65
N ASN A 132 -8.12 -10.42 -7.46
CA ASN A 132 -8.91 -10.11 -6.27
C ASN A 132 -8.01 -9.73 -5.08
N LEU A 133 -8.26 -8.54 -4.53
CA LEU A 133 -7.64 -8.03 -3.31
C LEU A 133 -8.56 -8.33 -2.12
N SER A 134 -8.07 -9.14 -1.19
CA SER A 134 -8.79 -9.49 0.04
C SER A 134 -8.18 -8.74 1.22
N ILE A 135 -8.91 -7.76 1.76
CA ILE A 135 -8.55 -7.05 2.99
C ILE A 135 -9.11 -7.85 4.17
N LEU A 136 -8.21 -8.36 5.02
CA LEU A 136 -8.54 -9.35 6.04
C LEU A 136 -8.49 -8.78 7.46
N GLN A 137 -7.61 -7.80 7.70
CA GLN A 137 -7.41 -7.24 9.04
C GLN A 137 -6.97 -5.77 8.95
N ALA A 138 -7.46 -4.95 9.89
CA ALA A 138 -6.97 -3.60 10.09
C ALA A 138 -5.86 -3.58 11.16
N PHE A 139 -4.90 -2.67 10.99
CA PHE A 139 -3.77 -2.45 11.88
C PHE A 139 -3.80 -0.99 12.34
N PRO A 140 -4.51 -0.69 13.45
CA PRO A 140 -4.68 0.66 13.95
C PRO A 140 -3.35 1.30 14.40
N CYS A 141 -3.07 2.54 13.98
CA CYS A 141 -1.91 3.27 14.49
C CYS A 141 -2.23 3.91 15.84
N ARG A 142 -1.73 3.32 16.93
CA ARG A 142 -1.88 3.83 18.31
C ARG A 142 -0.95 5.01 18.58
N GLY A 143 -1.27 6.18 18.03
CA GLY A 143 -0.41 7.36 18.19
C GLY A 143 -1.07 8.68 17.79
N ARG A 144 -0.43 9.80 18.14
CA ARG A 144 -0.89 11.13 17.77
C ARG A 144 -0.58 11.43 16.30
N LEU A 145 -1.60 11.84 15.56
CA LEU A 145 -1.48 12.19 14.15
C LEU A 145 -0.37 13.25 13.94
N GLY A 146 0.56 12.99 13.03
CA GLY A 146 1.71 13.87 12.77
C GLY A 146 2.92 13.72 13.72
N ASP A 147 2.88 12.83 14.72
CA ASP A 147 4.01 12.54 15.62
C ASP A 147 5.14 11.79 14.91
N LYS A 148 6.08 12.54 14.32
CA LYS A 148 7.21 11.97 13.57
C LYS A 148 8.22 11.21 14.43
N GLU A 149 8.20 11.37 15.75
CA GLU A 149 9.11 10.66 16.65
C GLU A 149 8.57 9.26 16.99
N ALA A 150 7.26 9.15 17.24
CA ALA A 150 6.60 7.86 17.48
C ALA A 150 6.40 7.02 16.19
N ALA A 151 6.27 7.68 15.04
CA ALA A 151 5.93 7.04 13.76
C ALA A 151 6.74 5.78 13.42
N PRO A 152 8.09 5.77 13.49
CA PRO A 152 8.88 4.61 13.06
C PRO A 152 8.68 3.39 13.95
N ALA A 153 8.44 3.60 15.26
CA ALA A 153 8.21 2.51 16.20
C ALA A 153 6.83 1.85 15.98
N ILE A 154 5.79 2.66 15.72
CA ILE A 154 4.45 2.18 15.39
C ILE A 154 4.46 1.39 14.07
N GLU A 155 5.17 1.90 13.05
CA GLU A 155 5.27 1.24 11.75
C GLU A 155 6.06 -0.08 11.81
N GLU A 156 7.09 -0.16 12.66
CA GLU A 156 7.85 -1.39 12.90
C GLU A 156 7.01 -2.44 13.65
N GLU A 157 6.27 -2.05 14.69
CA GLU A 157 5.31 -2.93 15.39
C GLU A 157 4.28 -3.51 14.40
N ILE A 158 3.70 -2.66 13.54
CA ILE A 158 2.75 -3.09 12.51
C ILE A 158 3.40 -4.02 11.47
N ARG A 159 4.65 -3.77 11.06
CA ARG A 159 5.40 -4.64 10.14
C ARG A 159 5.59 -6.03 10.72
N GLU A 160 6.04 -6.15 11.97
CA GLU A 160 6.18 -7.44 12.65
C GLU A 160 4.83 -8.16 12.80
N SER A 161 3.78 -7.41 13.14
CA SER A 161 2.40 -7.89 13.30
C SER A 161 1.80 -8.43 12.00
N LEU A 162 2.16 -7.85 10.84
CA LEU A 162 1.80 -8.35 9.50
C LEU A 162 2.57 -9.63 9.13
N GLU A 163 3.89 -9.65 9.35
CA GLU A 163 4.75 -10.80 9.03
C GLU A 163 4.36 -12.06 9.80
N GLN A 164 4.06 -11.92 11.10
CA GLN A 164 3.58 -13.00 11.97
C GLN A 164 2.26 -13.61 11.48
N ARG A 165 1.42 -12.85 10.76
CA ARG A 165 0.13 -13.30 10.21
C ARG A 165 0.19 -13.65 8.73
N HIS A 166 1.37 -13.57 8.11
CA HIS A 166 1.60 -13.78 6.68
C HIS A 166 0.73 -12.88 5.79
N LEU A 167 0.46 -11.66 6.26
CA LEU A 167 -0.28 -10.63 5.53
C LEU A 167 0.69 -9.63 4.89
N THR A 168 0.28 -9.03 3.79
CA THR A 168 0.95 -7.86 3.19
C THR A 168 0.11 -6.61 3.41
N VAL A 169 0.74 -5.43 3.46
CA VAL A 169 -0.03 -4.18 3.36
C VAL A 169 -0.68 -4.11 1.98
N VAL A 170 -1.99 -3.88 1.96
CA VAL A 170 -2.82 -3.76 0.75
C VAL A 170 -3.56 -2.42 0.68
N GLY A 171 -3.34 -1.56 1.67
CA GLY A 171 -4.01 -0.27 1.77
C GLY A 171 -3.81 0.41 3.12
N TRP A 172 -4.56 1.48 3.31
CA TRP A 172 -4.60 2.28 4.52
C TRP A 172 -6.02 2.79 4.73
N TYR A 173 -6.34 3.19 5.96
CA TYR A 173 -7.59 3.85 6.27
C TYR A 173 -7.37 5.07 7.16
N HIS A 174 -8.31 6.01 7.07
CA HIS A 174 -8.44 7.12 8.00
C HIS A 174 -9.90 7.43 8.31
N SER A 175 -10.15 8.19 9.38
CA SER A 175 -11.49 8.64 9.73
C SER A 175 -11.75 10.08 9.28
N HIS A 176 -12.96 10.35 8.81
CA HIS A 176 -13.53 11.69 8.72
C HIS A 176 -14.67 11.80 9.74
N PRO A 177 -14.39 12.09 11.03
CA PRO A 177 -15.36 11.92 12.12
C PRO A 177 -16.72 12.57 11.85
N LYS A 178 -16.72 13.82 11.38
CA LYS A 178 -17.93 14.64 11.16
C LYS A 178 -18.10 15.12 9.71
N ALA A 179 -17.20 14.72 8.81
CA ALA A 179 -17.20 15.10 7.39
C ALA A 179 -17.51 13.88 6.50
N PRO A 180 -18.08 14.07 5.29
CA PRO A 180 -18.35 12.96 4.37
C PRO A 180 -17.11 12.12 4.07
N PRO A 181 -17.25 10.81 3.76
CA PRO A 181 -16.13 9.92 3.46
C PRO A 181 -15.60 10.15 2.03
N GLN A 182 -15.42 11.40 1.62
CA GLN A 182 -14.82 11.77 0.34
C GLN A 182 -13.36 12.15 0.57
N PRO A 183 -12.39 11.67 -0.24
CA PRO A 183 -10.98 11.98 -0.04
C PRO A 183 -10.69 13.45 -0.31
N SER A 184 -9.81 14.03 0.49
CA SER A 184 -9.23 15.34 0.23
C SER A 184 -8.20 15.28 -0.92
N LEU A 185 -7.79 16.44 -1.42
CA LEU A 185 -6.66 16.53 -2.36
C LEU A 185 -5.36 16.01 -1.76
N ARG A 186 -5.15 16.16 -0.44
CA ARG A 186 -4.05 15.52 0.30
C ARG A 186 -4.14 14.00 0.18
N ASP A 187 -5.29 13.41 0.51
CA ASP A 187 -5.50 11.97 0.49
C ASP A 187 -5.31 11.41 -0.93
N CYS A 188 -5.80 12.12 -1.94
CA CYS A 188 -5.60 11.77 -3.35
C CYS A 188 -4.11 11.75 -3.76
N ASN A 189 -3.28 12.65 -3.22
CA ASN A 189 -1.83 12.64 -3.47
C ASN A 189 -1.17 11.48 -2.72
N CYS A 190 -1.47 11.29 -1.43
CA CYS A 190 -0.91 10.19 -0.62
C CYS A 190 -1.25 8.82 -1.21
N GLN A 191 -2.51 8.59 -1.56
CA GLN A 191 -2.97 7.36 -2.20
C GLN A 191 -2.27 7.11 -3.54
N LEU A 192 -2.02 8.16 -4.34
CA LEU A 192 -1.28 8.03 -5.59
C LEU A 192 0.20 7.66 -5.35
N ASP A 193 0.86 8.26 -4.36
CA ASP A 193 2.23 7.92 -3.96
C ASP A 193 2.34 6.47 -3.47
N TYR A 194 1.33 5.96 -2.77
CA TYR A 194 1.29 4.58 -2.29
C TYR A 194 1.02 3.59 -3.44
N GLN A 195 0.11 3.92 -4.36
CA GLN A 195 -0.09 3.15 -5.59
C GLN A 195 1.18 3.07 -6.46
N ILE A 196 1.96 4.16 -6.54
CA ILE A 196 3.25 4.17 -7.25
C ILE A 196 4.28 3.32 -6.49
N THR A 197 4.36 3.46 -5.17
CA THR A 197 5.32 2.72 -4.33
C THR A 197 5.05 1.22 -4.32
N MET A 198 3.79 0.80 -4.21
CA MET A 198 3.37 -0.60 -4.20
C MET A 198 3.22 -1.21 -5.61
N LYS A 199 3.46 -0.42 -6.67
CA LYS A 199 3.54 -0.95 -8.04
C LYS A 199 4.67 -1.97 -8.20
N GLY A 200 5.76 -1.79 -7.46
CA GLY A 200 6.96 -2.60 -7.57
C GLY A 200 7.75 -2.34 -8.86
N GLU A 201 8.82 -3.12 -9.05
CA GLU A 201 9.70 -3.02 -10.24
C GLU A 201 9.18 -3.86 -11.43
N SER A 202 8.27 -4.79 -11.17
CA SER A 202 7.69 -5.72 -12.15
C SER A 202 6.28 -6.15 -11.76
N ASP A 203 5.51 -6.68 -12.71
CA ASP A 203 4.14 -7.16 -12.49
C ASP A 203 4.05 -8.27 -11.42
N SER A 204 5.10 -9.08 -11.24
CA SER A 204 5.16 -10.10 -10.18
C SER A 204 5.43 -9.53 -8.78
N SER A 205 5.82 -8.26 -8.69
CA SER A 205 5.95 -7.49 -7.44
C SER A 205 4.81 -6.48 -7.24
N TYR A 206 3.81 -6.47 -8.12
CA TYR A 206 2.65 -5.59 -8.00
C TYR A 206 1.78 -5.99 -6.81
N THR A 207 1.54 -5.04 -5.89
CA THR A 207 0.54 -5.16 -4.83
C THR A 207 -0.44 -3.99 -4.94
N PRO A 208 -1.74 -4.24 -5.14
CA PRO A 208 -2.73 -3.18 -5.11
C PRO A 208 -2.73 -2.37 -3.81
N CYS A 209 -3.00 -1.08 -3.94
CA CYS A 209 -3.22 -0.18 -2.81
C CYS A 209 -4.65 0.36 -2.87
N VAL A 210 -5.37 0.31 -1.75
CA VAL A 210 -6.69 0.93 -1.57
C VAL A 210 -6.64 1.91 -0.40
N GLY A 211 -7.24 3.09 -0.60
CA GLY A 211 -7.57 4.00 0.50
C GLY A 211 -9.01 3.73 0.97
N LEU A 212 -9.25 3.76 2.28
CA LEU A 212 -10.57 3.55 2.89
C LEU A 212 -10.88 4.66 3.88
N ILE A 213 -11.99 5.37 3.70
CA ILE A 213 -12.43 6.43 4.62
C ILE A 213 -13.63 5.94 5.41
N CYS A 214 -13.58 6.09 6.74
CA CYS A 214 -14.69 5.83 7.65
C CYS A 214 -15.22 7.14 8.26
N SER A 215 -16.52 7.37 8.14
CA SER A 215 -17.20 8.56 8.64
C SER A 215 -18.28 8.20 9.66
N PRO A 216 -17.94 8.10 10.96
CA PRO A 216 -18.86 7.64 12.01
C PRO A 216 -20.00 8.62 12.35
N TYR A 217 -19.77 9.94 12.28
CA TYR A 217 -20.74 10.95 12.75
C TYR A 217 -21.19 11.93 11.66
N VAL A 218 -21.20 11.49 10.40
CA VAL A 218 -21.82 12.26 9.31
C VAL A 218 -23.32 12.34 9.54
N LYS A 219 -23.83 13.57 9.65
CA LYS A 219 -25.26 13.85 9.83
C LYS A 219 -26.02 13.60 8.55
N ASP A 220 -26.51 12.38 8.41
CA ASP A 220 -27.58 11.99 7.49
C ASP A 220 -28.83 11.74 8.34
N GLU A 221 -29.96 12.38 8.00
CA GLU A 221 -31.23 12.27 8.73
C GLU A 221 -31.77 10.82 8.80
N SER A 222 -31.22 9.91 7.99
CA SER A 222 -31.77 8.57 7.76
C SER A 222 -31.04 7.41 8.46
N CYS A 223 -29.85 7.62 9.06
CA CYS A 223 -28.99 6.50 9.43
C CYS A 223 -27.99 6.82 10.56
N VAL A 224 -27.84 5.89 11.50
CA VAL A 224 -26.84 5.93 12.60
C VAL A 224 -25.55 5.17 12.28
N ASP A 225 -25.48 4.49 11.14
CA ASP A 225 -24.34 3.65 10.76
C ASP A 225 -23.23 4.50 10.12
N ALA A 226 -21.98 4.20 10.48
CA ALA A 226 -20.80 4.82 9.88
C ALA A 226 -20.79 4.65 8.35
N LYS A 227 -20.39 5.70 7.64
CA LYS A 227 -20.30 5.70 6.18
C LYS A 227 -18.89 5.33 5.73
N TYR A 228 -18.78 4.39 4.80
CA TYR A 228 -17.50 3.94 4.25
C TYR A 228 -17.35 4.34 2.79
N LEU A 229 -16.12 4.68 2.40
CA LEU A 229 -15.73 4.77 0.99
C LEU A 229 -14.36 4.12 0.78
N ALA A 230 -14.33 3.03 0.01
CA ALA A 230 -13.11 2.54 -0.60
C ALA A 230 -12.84 3.33 -1.91
N TYR A 231 -11.61 3.79 -2.11
CA TYR A 231 -11.24 4.55 -3.30
C TYR A 231 -9.85 4.17 -3.84
N TRP A 232 -9.66 4.43 -5.13
CA TRP A 232 -8.42 4.25 -5.87
C TRP A 232 -8.20 5.49 -6.75
N VAL A 233 -6.99 6.03 -6.83
CA VAL A 233 -6.72 7.27 -7.56
C VAL A 233 -6.26 6.96 -8.98
N MET A 234 -7.08 7.33 -9.97
CA MET A 234 -6.67 7.32 -11.37
C MET A 234 -5.62 8.42 -11.58
N PRO A 235 -4.41 8.08 -12.07
CA PRO A 235 -3.38 9.07 -12.34
C PRO A 235 -3.84 10.06 -13.42
N PRO A 236 -3.31 11.30 -13.43
CA PRO A 236 -3.51 12.23 -14.53
C PRO A 236 -3.10 11.59 -15.87
N PRO A 237 -3.83 11.85 -16.98
CA PRO A 237 -3.43 11.36 -18.29
C PRO A 237 -2.06 11.91 -18.72
N ASP A 238 -1.29 11.13 -19.49
CA ASP A 238 0.06 11.52 -19.96
C ASP A 238 0.10 12.86 -20.72
N HIS A 239 -1.01 13.22 -21.38
CA HIS A 239 -1.15 14.47 -22.11
C HIS A 239 -1.51 15.68 -21.22
N ARG A 240 -1.75 15.47 -19.92
CA ARG A 240 -2.05 16.49 -18.89
C ARG A 240 -1.47 16.10 -17.52
N PRO A 241 -0.15 15.94 -17.39
CA PRO A 241 0.48 15.48 -16.14
C PRO A 241 0.30 16.45 -14.96
N ASN A 242 -0.07 17.70 -15.24
CA ASN A 242 -0.29 18.74 -14.24
C ASN A 242 -1.72 18.76 -13.67
N GLU A 243 -2.64 17.86 -14.08
CA GLU A 243 -3.94 17.72 -13.42
C GLU A 243 -3.81 17.03 -12.03
N TYR A 244 -4.85 17.12 -11.20
CA TYR A 244 -4.94 16.31 -9.98
C TYR A 244 -5.28 14.85 -10.33
N GLY A 245 -4.80 13.91 -9.52
CA GLY A 245 -5.28 12.52 -9.61
C GLY A 245 -6.78 12.47 -9.31
N ARG A 246 -7.53 11.63 -10.03
CA ARG A 246 -8.98 11.50 -9.86
C ARG A 246 -9.30 10.38 -8.88
N PRO A 247 -9.92 10.66 -7.72
CA PRO A 247 -10.40 9.59 -6.86
C PRO A 247 -11.56 8.86 -7.53
N MET A 248 -11.43 7.54 -7.62
CA MET A 248 -12.41 6.63 -8.18
C MET A 248 -13.00 5.79 -7.06
N GLN A 249 -14.33 5.74 -6.96
CA GLN A 249 -15.01 4.89 -5.99
C GLN A 249 -14.83 3.42 -6.38
N MET A 250 -14.30 2.63 -5.45
CA MET A 250 -14.17 1.17 -5.59
C MET A 250 -15.43 0.50 -5.04
N MET A 251 -16.03 -0.40 -5.81
CA MET A 251 -17.05 -1.31 -5.28
C MET A 251 -16.34 -2.50 -4.62
N TYR A 252 -16.85 -2.94 -3.48
CA TYR A 252 -16.30 -4.06 -2.73
C TYR A 252 -17.37 -5.03 -2.25
N ASN A 253 -16.98 -6.29 -2.14
CA ASN A 253 -17.76 -7.34 -1.49
C ASN A 253 -17.42 -7.37 0.00
N VAL A 254 -18.43 -7.59 0.85
CA VAL A 254 -18.21 -7.85 2.27
C VAL A 254 -18.14 -9.36 2.49
N ALA A 255 -16.99 -9.86 2.93
CA ALA A 255 -16.82 -11.24 3.35
C ALA A 255 -17.24 -11.38 4.82
N GLN A 256 -18.36 -12.05 5.06
CA GLN A 256 -18.86 -12.28 6.40
C GLN A 256 -18.03 -13.35 7.13
N ASP A 257 -17.43 -12.97 8.25
CA ASP A 257 -16.70 -13.86 9.13
C ASP A 257 -17.66 -14.67 10.00
N SER A 258 -17.35 -15.95 10.20
CA SER A 258 -18.17 -16.84 11.05
C SER A 258 -18.05 -16.55 12.56
N PHE A 259 -17.01 -15.82 12.99
CA PHE A 259 -16.72 -15.49 14.39
C PHE A 259 -15.75 -14.30 14.50
N LEU A 260 -15.75 -13.65 15.66
CA LEU A 260 -14.75 -12.65 16.03
C LEU A 260 -13.43 -13.35 16.36
N THR A 261 -12.32 -12.94 15.74
CA THR A 261 -11.00 -13.54 16.00
C THR A 261 -10.43 -13.09 17.35
N GLN A 262 -9.54 -13.90 17.94
CA GLN A 262 -8.80 -13.50 19.15
C GLN A 262 -7.95 -12.25 18.92
N ASP A 263 -7.34 -12.13 17.73
CA ASP A 263 -6.61 -10.93 17.31
C ASP A 263 -7.48 -9.67 17.31
N LEU A 264 -8.69 -9.73 16.73
CA LEU A 264 -9.63 -8.63 16.74
C LEU A 264 -9.95 -8.18 18.17
N LEU A 265 -10.27 -9.12 19.06
CA LEU A 265 -10.61 -8.81 20.46
C LEU A 265 -9.41 -8.23 21.22
N MET A 266 -8.19 -8.66 20.91
CA MET A 266 -6.96 -8.08 21.47
C MET A 266 -6.74 -6.65 20.98
N GLU A 267 -6.86 -6.39 19.68
CA GLU A 267 -6.71 -5.05 19.11
C GLU A 267 -7.78 -4.07 19.63
N MET A 268 -9.05 -4.50 19.73
CA MET A 268 -10.11 -3.70 20.36
C MET A 268 -9.78 -3.37 21.83
N ARG A 269 -9.20 -4.32 22.58
CA ARG A 269 -8.76 -4.07 23.95
C ARG A 269 -7.62 -3.06 24.01
N LEU A 270 -6.56 -3.23 23.21
CA LEU A 270 -5.42 -2.32 23.16
C LEU A 270 -5.83 -0.90 22.77
N LEU A 271 -6.75 -0.77 21.81
CA LEU A 271 -7.37 0.50 21.44
C LEU A 271 -8.14 1.13 22.61
N SER A 272 -9.01 0.35 23.28
CA SER A 272 -9.77 0.84 24.44
C SER A 272 -8.87 1.27 25.60
N GLU A 273 -7.76 0.57 25.84
CA GLU A 273 -6.76 0.94 26.86
C GLU A 273 -5.99 2.21 26.45
N TYR A 274 -5.64 2.39 25.17
CA TYR A 274 -4.98 3.59 24.65
C TYR A 274 -5.88 4.84 24.71
N TYR A 275 -7.12 4.75 24.23
CA TYR A 275 -8.08 5.87 24.19
C TYR A 275 -8.78 6.15 25.53
N ARG A 276 -8.50 5.37 26.59
CA ARG A 276 -9.17 5.44 27.91
C ARG A 276 -9.13 6.83 28.58
N GLY A 277 -8.15 7.65 28.23
CA GLY A 277 -7.97 9.01 28.74
C GLY A 277 -8.07 10.10 27.66
N SER A 278 -8.54 9.77 26.45
CA SER A 278 -8.85 10.76 25.43
C SER A 278 -10.18 11.46 25.73
N PRO A 279 -10.34 12.74 25.33
CA PRO A 279 -11.61 13.46 25.42
C PRO A 279 -12.64 12.93 24.41
#